data_AF-A0A942DRJ5-F1
#
_entry.id   AF-A0A942DRJ5-F1
#
_cell.length_a   1.000
_cell.length_b   1.000
_cell.length_c   1.000
_cell.angle_alpha   90.00
_cell.angle_beta   90.00
_cell.angle_gamma   90.00
#
_symmetry.space_group_name_H-M   'P 1'
#
loop_
_entity.id
_entity.type
_entity.pdbx_description
1 polymer ?
#
loop_
_entity_poly.entity_id
_entity_poly.type
_entity_poly.pdbx_seq_one_letter_code
_entity_poly.pdbx_strand_id
1 'polypeptide(L)'
;MTKLSLIIAGFIFMPLVSTADVACPLGAKEDHLTINRVMRNFGRFIMYADGVCVKAQNPWEKDHITDQEITEAIGKMDLVVACAEAVLKDPTGDVLPGKLLLMKDEKEKAELVDDYVYFMTDFKDAVIEYRELFKKLLTQKAADRNYDEVNTKRQEVDALVERAHKKL
;
A
#
# COMPACT_ATOMS: atom_id res chain seq x y z
N MET A 1 32.90 -44.59 24.27
CA MET A 1 31.86 -43.83 24.99
C MET A 1 31.66 -42.50 24.29
N THR A 2 30.61 -42.43 23.49
CA THR A 2 30.15 -41.29 22.70
C THR A 2 29.39 -40.30 23.58
N LYS A 3 29.74 -39.00 23.51
CA LYS A 3 28.93 -37.87 24.00
C LYS A 3 28.82 -36.90 22.81
N LEU A 4 27.75 -36.96 22.04
CA LEU A 4 26.46 -36.26 22.21
C LEU A 4 26.61 -34.73 22.25
N SER A 5 26.33 -34.15 21.07
CA SER A 5 25.60 -32.90 20.79
C SER A 5 26.02 -31.60 21.46
N LEU A 6 26.33 -30.60 20.63
CA LEU A 6 25.69 -29.28 20.75
C LEU A 6 25.65 -28.62 19.36
N ILE A 7 24.53 -28.79 18.66
CA ILE A 7 24.17 -27.97 17.50
C ILE A 7 23.71 -26.63 18.08
N ILE A 8 24.56 -25.61 18.00
CA ILE A 8 24.15 -24.24 18.26
C ILE A 8 23.45 -23.76 16.98
N ALA A 9 22.13 -23.98 16.95
CA ALA A 9 21.24 -23.28 16.04
C ALA A 9 21.32 -21.78 16.38
N GLY A 10 22.17 -21.07 15.66
CA GLY A 10 22.22 -19.61 15.68
C GLY A 10 20.91 -19.08 15.13
N PHE A 11 19.94 -18.91 16.00
CA PHE A 11 18.77 -18.05 15.77
C PHE A 11 19.32 -16.64 15.55
N ILE A 12 19.52 -16.28 14.29
CA ILE A 12 19.78 -14.90 13.88
C ILE A 12 18.49 -14.14 14.21
N PHE A 13 18.50 -13.46 15.36
CA PHE A 13 17.57 -12.38 15.64
C PHE A 13 17.75 -11.34 14.54
N MET A 14 16.92 -11.41 13.50
CA MET A 14 16.73 -10.26 12.63
C MET A 14 16.16 -9.14 13.51
N PRO A 15 16.76 -7.94 13.51
CA PRO A 15 16.12 -6.79 14.11
C PRO A 15 14.83 -6.57 13.33
N LEU A 16 13.69 -6.76 13.99
CA LEU A 16 12.44 -6.14 13.58
C LEU A 16 12.75 -4.66 13.46
N VAL A 17 12.94 -4.18 12.24
CA VAL A 17 12.99 -2.75 11.95
C VAL A 17 11.61 -2.26 12.38
N SER A 18 11.55 -1.66 13.56
CA SER A 18 10.41 -0.91 14.03
C SER A 18 10.11 0.09 12.93
N THR A 19 9.02 -0.11 12.19
CA THR A 19 8.43 0.92 11.35
C THR A 19 8.13 2.05 12.33
N ALA A 20 8.97 3.10 12.33
CA ALA A 20 8.57 4.36 12.93
C ALA A 20 7.17 4.67 12.38
N ASP A 21 6.19 4.91 13.26
CA ASP A 21 4.77 5.07 12.91
C ASP A 21 4.63 6.06 11.74
N VAL A 22 4.56 5.54 10.52
CA VAL A 22 4.33 6.33 9.34
C VAL A 22 2.88 6.80 9.45
N ALA A 23 2.67 8.09 9.63
CA ALA A 23 1.34 8.66 9.73
C ALA A 23 0.84 9.10 8.34
N CYS A 24 -0.47 8.99 8.11
CA CYS A 24 -1.09 9.54 6.91
C CYS A 24 -0.86 11.06 6.86
N PRO A 25 -0.20 11.60 5.82
CA PRO A 25 0.19 13.00 5.82
C PRO A 25 -1.01 13.93 5.60
N LEU A 26 -1.09 14.99 6.40
CA LEU A 26 -2.05 16.07 6.24
C LEU A 26 -1.55 17.12 5.23
N GLY A 27 -2.47 17.92 4.71
CA GLY A 27 -2.16 19.13 3.97
C GLY A 27 -1.69 20.27 4.88
N ALA A 28 -1.02 21.26 4.29
CA ALA A 28 -0.48 22.42 5.03
C ALA A 28 -1.53 23.28 5.75
N LYS A 29 -2.82 23.12 5.45
CA LYS A 29 -3.94 23.86 6.05
C LYS A 29 -4.97 22.94 6.72
N GLU A 30 -4.66 21.67 6.87
CA GLU A 30 -5.55 20.67 7.46
C GLU A 30 -5.09 20.39 8.88
N ASP A 31 -6.03 20.37 9.82
CA ASP A 31 -5.81 20.07 11.24
C ASP A 31 -6.20 18.62 11.59
N HIS A 32 -6.95 17.95 10.72
CA HIS A 32 -7.32 16.54 10.85
C HIS A 32 -7.41 15.85 9.48
N LEU A 33 -7.52 14.53 9.51
CA LEU A 33 -7.61 13.70 8.31
C LEU A 33 -9.05 13.70 7.76
N THR A 34 -9.19 13.82 6.44
CA THR A 34 -10.48 13.75 5.74
C THR A 34 -10.42 12.72 4.61
N ILE A 35 -11.57 12.24 4.15
CA ILE A 35 -11.70 11.31 3.01
C ILE A 35 -10.99 11.86 1.78
N ASN A 36 -11.15 13.15 1.50
CA ASN A 36 -10.52 13.81 0.36
C ASN A 36 -8.99 13.79 0.45
N ARG A 37 -8.44 13.95 1.66
CA ARG A 37 -7.00 13.84 1.90
C ARG A 37 -6.52 12.40 1.71
N VAL A 38 -7.23 11.42 2.27
CA VAL A 38 -6.91 9.99 2.13
C VAL A 38 -6.86 9.60 0.65
N MET A 39 -7.94 9.87 -0.09
CA MET A 39 -8.04 9.52 -1.51
C MET A 39 -6.97 10.22 -2.36
N ARG A 40 -6.66 11.49 -2.06
CA ARG A 40 -5.59 12.22 -2.74
C ARG A 40 -4.21 11.61 -2.46
N ASN A 41 -3.95 11.22 -1.22
CA ASN A 41 -2.70 10.59 -0.83
C ASN A 41 -2.55 9.22 -1.50
N PHE A 42 -3.62 8.42 -1.58
CA PHE A 42 -3.62 7.15 -2.34
C PHE A 42 -3.17 7.35 -3.77
N GLY A 43 -3.86 8.20 -4.54
CA GLY A 43 -3.50 8.45 -5.94
C GLY A 43 -2.08 9.00 -6.08
N ARG A 44 -1.72 10.02 -5.28
CA ARG A 44 -0.39 10.64 -5.36
C ARG A 44 0.75 9.67 -5.09
N PHE A 45 0.60 8.80 -4.11
CA PHE A 45 1.69 7.96 -3.62
C PHE A 45 1.79 6.63 -4.39
N ILE A 46 0.66 6.04 -4.81
CA ILE A 46 0.67 4.85 -5.69
C ILE A 46 1.31 5.16 -7.06
N MET A 47 1.17 6.39 -7.57
CA MET A 47 1.79 6.81 -8.84
C MET A 47 3.31 6.59 -8.91
N TYR A 48 4.02 6.54 -7.78
CA TYR A 48 5.46 6.25 -7.77
C TYR A 48 5.75 4.80 -8.13
N ALA A 49 4.99 3.86 -7.56
CA ALA A 49 5.09 2.45 -7.93
C ALA A 49 4.65 2.25 -9.39
N ASP A 50 3.56 2.89 -9.80
CA ASP A 50 3.07 2.79 -11.18
C ASP A 50 4.05 3.38 -12.19
N GLY A 51 4.75 4.45 -11.84
CA GLY A 51 5.81 5.03 -12.65
C GLY A 51 6.94 4.03 -12.92
N VAL A 52 7.33 3.25 -11.92
CA VAL A 52 8.31 2.17 -12.08
C VAL A 52 7.77 1.08 -13.01
N CYS A 53 6.51 0.66 -12.84
CA CYS A 53 5.85 -0.29 -13.75
C CYS A 53 5.84 0.18 -15.21
N VAL A 54 5.44 1.43 -15.44
CA VAL A 54 5.40 2.01 -16.81
C VAL A 54 6.80 1.98 -17.44
N LYS A 55 7.82 2.42 -16.70
CA LYS A 55 9.21 2.37 -17.17
C LYS A 55 9.67 0.94 -17.45
N ALA A 56 9.28 -0.02 -16.62
CA ALA A 56 9.67 -1.42 -16.77
C ALA A 56 9.08 -2.07 -18.04
N GLN A 57 7.91 -1.60 -18.48
CA GLN A 57 7.27 -2.01 -19.72
C GLN A 57 7.87 -1.33 -20.96
N ASN A 58 8.64 -0.26 -20.79
CA ASN A 58 9.30 0.46 -21.87
C ASN A 58 10.69 -0.16 -22.14
N PRO A 59 10.93 -0.77 -23.31
CA PRO A 59 12.20 -1.43 -23.63
C PRO A 59 13.43 -0.52 -23.54
N TRP A 60 13.24 0.80 -23.66
CA TRP A 60 14.32 1.79 -23.62
C TRP A 60 14.61 2.33 -22.22
N GLU A 61 13.70 2.12 -21.26
CA GLU A 61 13.80 2.69 -19.90
C GLU A 61 13.96 1.63 -18.81
N LYS A 62 13.58 0.38 -19.07
CA LYS A 62 13.61 -0.70 -18.07
C LYS A 62 14.98 -0.90 -17.40
N ASP A 63 16.07 -0.71 -18.16
CA ASP A 63 17.44 -0.88 -17.69
C ASP A 63 17.97 0.36 -16.93
N HIS A 64 17.16 1.42 -16.86
CA HIS A 64 17.48 2.68 -16.17
C HIS A 64 16.72 2.88 -14.87
N ILE A 65 15.90 1.90 -14.45
CA ILE A 65 15.22 1.93 -13.14
C ILE A 65 16.25 1.78 -12.03
N THR A 66 16.36 2.79 -11.19
CA THR A 66 17.34 2.85 -10.10
C THR A 66 16.82 2.28 -8.79
N ASP A 67 17.73 1.84 -7.92
CA ASP A 67 17.41 1.41 -6.54
C ASP A 67 16.73 2.53 -5.75
N GLN A 68 17.08 3.79 -6.03
CA GLN A 68 16.46 4.95 -5.41
C GLN A 68 14.98 5.07 -5.79
N GLU A 69 14.62 4.87 -7.05
CA GLU A 69 13.22 4.91 -7.49
C GLU A 69 12.39 3.78 -6.85
N ILE A 70 12.95 2.57 -6.78
CA ILE A 70 12.30 1.42 -6.12
C ILE A 70 12.14 1.69 -4.62
N THR A 71 13.15 2.26 -3.96
CA THR A 71 13.10 2.64 -2.55
C THR A 71 12.07 3.75 -2.29
N GLU A 72 11.99 4.74 -3.18
CA GLU A 72 10.98 5.79 -3.09
C GLU A 72 9.57 5.22 -3.25
N ALA A 73 9.35 4.35 -4.23
CA ALA A 73 8.07 3.67 -4.41
C ALA A 73 7.64 2.89 -3.15
N ILE A 74 8.56 2.15 -2.51
CA ILE A 74 8.31 1.45 -1.23
C ILE A 74 7.86 2.45 -0.15
N GLY A 75 8.63 3.53 0.06
CA GLY A 75 8.30 4.51 1.08
C GLY A 75 6.99 5.28 0.82
N LYS A 76 6.61 5.45 -0.45
CA LYS A 76 5.30 6.03 -0.81
C LYS A 76 4.16 5.03 -0.56
N MET A 77 4.34 3.76 -0.86
CA MET A 77 3.36 2.72 -0.51
C MET A 77 3.18 2.59 1.01
N ASP A 78 4.22 2.77 1.82
CA ASP A 78 4.10 2.83 3.28
C ASP A 78 3.16 3.95 3.74
N LEU A 79 3.21 5.12 3.10
CA LEU A 79 2.28 6.23 3.39
C LEU A 79 0.84 5.89 2.97
N VAL A 80 0.64 5.12 1.89
CA VAL A 80 -0.68 4.65 1.46
C VAL A 80 -1.27 3.69 2.49
N VAL A 81 -0.47 2.71 2.95
CA VAL A 81 -0.85 1.77 4.00
C VAL A 81 -1.23 2.51 5.28
N ALA A 82 -0.41 3.47 5.72
CA ALA A 82 -0.70 4.31 6.88
C ALA A 82 -2.02 5.09 6.75
N CYS A 83 -2.35 5.58 5.56
CA CYS A 83 -3.62 6.24 5.29
C CYS A 83 -4.82 5.28 5.38
N ALA A 84 -4.70 4.06 4.86
CA ALA A 84 -5.74 3.05 5.00
C ALA A 84 -5.91 2.60 6.47
N GLU A 85 -4.80 2.40 7.19
CA GLU A 85 -4.81 2.06 8.62
C GLU A 85 -5.46 3.16 9.48
N ALA A 86 -5.21 4.43 9.17
CA ALA A 86 -5.85 5.54 9.87
C ALA A 86 -7.39 5.50 9.71
N VAL A 87 -7.88 5.19 8.51
CA VAL A 87 -9.33 5.01 8.27
C VAL A 87 -9.88 3.80 9.00
N LEU A 88 -9.19 2.66 8.92
CA LEU A 88 -9.65 1.41 9.56
C LEU A 88 -9.67 1.49 11.09
N LYS A 89 -8.80 2.32 11.69
CA LYS A 89 -8.73 2.53 13.13
C LYS A 89 -9.91 3.35 13.66
N ASP A 90 -10.38 4.33 12.90
CA ASP A 90 -11.49 5.21 13.27
C ASP A 90 -12.33 5.57 12.03
N PRO A 91 -13.19 4.65 11.54
CA PRO A 91 -13.99 4.85 10.34
C PRO A 91 -15.23 5.70 10.67
N THR A 92 -15.01 6.95 11.06
CA THR A 92 -16.07 7.87 11.48
C THR A 92 -15.97 9.23 10.81
N GLY A 93 -17.08 9.99 10.83
CA GLY A 93 -17.08 11.40 10.46
C GLY A 93 -16.45 11.70 9.10
N ASP A 94 -15.40 12.53 9.12
CA ASP A 94 -14.79 13.15 7.94
C ASP A 94 -13.96 12.21 7.07
N VAL A 95 -13.67 10.99 7.53
CA VAL A 95 -12.94 9.98 6.74
C VAL A 95 -13.86 9.00 6.00
N LEU A 96 -15.18 9.12 6.17
CA LEU A 96 -16.15 8.29 5.47
C LEU A 96 -16.54 8.86 4.09
N PRO A 97 -17.11 8.03 3.19
CA PRO A 97 -17.58 8.49 1.88
C PRO A 97 -18.63 9.60 2.00
N GLY A 98 -18.41 10.71 1.28
CA GLY A 98 -19.32 11.87 1.30
C GLY A 98 -20.74 11.55 0.82
N LYS A 99 -20.92 10.47 0.04
CA LYS A 99 -22.23 9.96 -0.40
C LYS A 99 -23.17 9.65 0.77
N LEU A 100 -22.63 9.26 1.94
CA LEU A 100 -23.42 9.01 3.14
C LEU A 100 -24.27 10.21 3.57
N LEU A 101 -23.79 11.43 3.32
CA LEU A 101 -24.50 12.67 3.65
C LEU A 101 -25.78 12.86 2.83
N LEU A 102 -25.88 12.18 1.69
CA LEU A 102 -27.02 12.25 0.78
C LEU A 102 -28.05 11.15 1.03
N MET A 103 -27.69 10.14 1.83
CA MET A 103 -28.53 8.99 2.12
C MET A 103 -29.45 9.28 3.31
N LYS A 104 -30.70 8.81 3.23
CA LYS A 104 -31.71 8.97 4.30
C LYS A 104 -31.97 7.69 5.06
N ASP A 105 -31.73 6.54 4.44
CA ASP A 105 -31.93 5.24 5.04
C ASP A 105 -30.69 4.84 5.86
N GLU A 106 -30.87 4.60 7.15
CA GLU A 106 -29.78 4.25 8.07
C GLU A 106 -29.21 2.84 7.83
N LYS A 107 -30.00 1.93 7.27
CA LYS A 107 -29.52 0.60 6.88
C LYS A 107 -28.62 0.71 5.66
N GLU A 108 -29.02 1.46 4.64
CA GLU A 108 -28.18 1.67 3.45
C GLU A 108 -26.87 2.41 3.80
N LYS A 109 -26.92 3.35 4.76
CA LYS A 109 -25.69 3.99 5.27
C LYS A 109 -24.75 3.00 5.93
N ALA A 110 -25.27 2.13 6.80
CA ALA A 110 -24.47 1.11 7.48
C ALA A 110 -23.84 0.15 6.46
N GLU A 111 -24.60 -0.30 5.47
CA GLU A 111 -24.10 -1.14 4.38
C GLU A 111 -22.98 -0.45 3.59
N LEU A 112 -23.12 0.85 3.27
CA LEU A 112 -22.07 1.60 2.57
C LEU A 112 -20.80 1.79 3.42
N VAL A 113 -20.94 1.98 4.74
CA VAL A 113 -19.79 2.04 5.65
C VAL A 113 -19.07 0.69 5.71
N ASP A 114 -19.80 -0.41 5.83
CA ASP A 114 -19.23 -1.77 5.84
C ASP A 114 -18.49 -2.07 4.52
N ASP A 115 -19.11 -1.77 3.37
CA ASP A 115 -18.49 -1.93 2.05
C ASP A 115 -17.22 -1.09 1.91
N TYR A 116 -17.22 0.13 2.45
CA TYR A 116 -16.07 1.02 2.44
C TYR A 116 -14.92 0.51 3.32
N VAL A 117 -15.21 0.07 4.54
CA VAL A 117 -14.23 -0.51 5.47
C VAL A 117 -13.65 -1.81 4.89
N TYR A 118 -14.50 -2.64 4.26
CA TYR A 118 -14.07 -3.83 3.56
C TYR A 118 -13.10 -3.49 2.42
N PHE A 119 -13.45 -2.53 1.56
CA PHE A 119 -12.56 -2.05 0.51
C PHE A 119 -11.23 -1.53 1.07
N MET A 120 -11.26 -0.75 2.16
CA MET A 120 -10.03 -0.22 2.77
C MET A 120 -9.10 -1.32 3.30
N THR A 121 -9.68 -2.42 3.79
CA THR A 121 -8.92 -3.59 4.22
C THR A 121 -8.24 -4.27 3.03
N ASP A 122 -9.01 -4.63 2.00
CA ASP A 122 -8.49 -5.28 0.80
C ASP A 122 -7.46 -4.40 0.08
N PHE A 123 -7.68 -3.09 0.02
CA PHE A 123 -6.77 -2.14 -0.61
C PHE A 123 -5.44 -2.05 0.14
N LYS A 124 -5.50 -1.92 1.47
CA LYS A 124 -4.30 -1.91 2.31
C LYS A 124 -3.47 -3.17 2.10
N ASP A 125 -4.11 -4.34 2.16
CA ASP A 125 -3.41 -5.62 2.05
C ASP A 125 -2.81 -5.80 0.65
N ALA A 126 -3.53 -5.41 -0.41
CA ALA A 126 -3.00 -5.42 -1.77
C ALA A 126 -1.80 -4.47 -1.94
N VAL A 127 -1.81 -3.29 -1.33
CA VAL A 127 -0.66 -2.37 -1.36
C VAL A 127 0.52 -2.91 -0.55
N ILE A 128 0.28 -3.60 0.57
CA ILE A 128 1.35 -4.29 1.32
C ILE A 128 2.00 -5.35 0.43
N GLU A 129 1.22 -6.20 -0.22
CA GLU A 129 1.74 -7.22 -1.14
C GLU A 129 2.53 -6.58 -2.29
N TYR A 130 2.00 -5.50 -2.87
CA TYR A 130 2.68 -4.74 -3.92
C TYR A 130 4.03 -4.21 -3.46
N ARG A 131 4.09 -3.63 -2.25
CA ARG A 131 5.33 -3.17 -1.62
C ARG A 131 6.33 -4.29 -1.40
N GLU A 132 5.91 -5.46 -0.94
CA GLU A 132 6.82 -6.59 -0.71
C GLU A 132 7.44 -7.09 -2.03
N LEU A 133 6.73 -7.00 -3.16
CA LEU A 133 7.31 -7.29 -4.47
C LEU A 133 8.43 -6.31 -4.85
N PHE A 134 8.26 -5.01 -4.57
CA PHE A 134 9.34 -4.03 -4.77
C PHE A 134 10.55 -4.30 -3.87
N LYS A 135 10.32 -4.70 -2.60
CA LYS A 135 11.42 -5.10 -1.70
C LYS A 135 12.17 -6.32 -2.24
N LYS A 136 11.45 -7.31 -2.81
CA LYS A 136 12.06 -8.47 -3.49
C LYS A 136 12.95 -8.03 -4.65
N LEU A 137 12.55 -7.03 -5.45
CA LEU A 137 13.40 -6.49 -6.52
C LEU A 137 14.71 -5.89 -6.01
N LEU A 138 14.71 -5.21 -4.85
CA LEU A 138 15.93 -4.66 -4.24
C LEU A 138 16.91 -5.74 -3.76
N THR A 139 16.44 -6.98 -3.51
CA THR A 139 17.32 -8.10 -3.18
C THR A 139 18.06 -8.67 -4.39
N GLN A 140 17.63 -8.28 -5.60
CA GLN A 140 18.20 -8.74 -6.87
C GLN A 140 19.17 -7.70 -7.44
N LYS A 141 20.16 -8.15 -8.21
CA LYS A 141 20.99 -7.26 -9.02
C LYS A 141 20.12 -6.59 -10.07
N ALA A 142 20.39 -5.32 -10.38
CA ALA A 142 19.56 -4.54 -11.31
C ALA A 142 19.31 -5.24 -12.66
N ALA A 143 20.33 -5.89 -13.23
CA ALA A 143 20.24 -6.60 -14.51
C ALA A 143 19.35 -7.87 -14.46
N ASP A 144 19.10 -8.42 -13.27
CA ASP A 144 18.35 -9.66 -13.08
C ASP A 144 16.89 -9.40 -12.63
N ARG A 145 16.49 -8.13 -12.49
CA ARG A 145 15.16 -7.76 -12.00
C ARG A 145 14.07 -8.09 -13.01
N ASN A 146 13.09 -8.88 -12.57
CA ASN A 146 11.88 -9.14 -13.33
C ASN A 146 10.69 -8.38 -12.70
N TYR A 147 10.08 -7.49 -13.48
CA TYR A 147 8.95 -6.66 -13.06
C TYR A 147 7.58 -7.24 -13.38
N ASP A 148 7.48 -8.46 -13.93
CA ASP A 148 6.20 -9.08 -14.30
C ASP A 148 5.24 -9.20 -13.11
N GLU A 149 5.70 -9.75 -11.98
CA GLU A 149 4.87 -9.90 -10.76
C GLU A 149 4.38 -8.55 -10.23
N VAL A 150 5.25 -7.54 -10.28
CA VAL A 150 4.94 -6.17 -9.88
C VAL A 150 3.87 -5.57 -10.81
N ASN A 151 4.00 -5.76 -12.12
CA ASN A 151 3.01 -5.30 -13.10
C ASN A 151 1.66 -6.01 -12.95
N THR A 152 1.65 -7.32 -12.68
CA THR A 152 0.41 -8.05 -12.38
C THR A 152 -0.27 -7.50 -11.13
N LYS A 153 0.50 -7.31 -10.04
CA LYS A 153 -0.06 -6.76 -8.81
C LYS A 153 -0.62 -5.34 -8.98
N ARG A 154 0.03 -4.50 -9.79
CA ARG A 154 -0.52 -3.20 -10.18
C ARG A 154 -1.93 -3.31 -10.77
N GLN A 155 -2.12 -4.20 -11.75
CA GLN A 155 -3.41 -4.41 -12.39
C GLN A 155 -4.48 -4.91 -11.41
N GLU A 156 -4.10 -5.75 -10.44
CA GLU A 156 -4.99 -6.21 -9.38
C GLU A 156 -5.43 -5.06 -8.45
N VAL A 157 -4.51 -4.17 -8.08
CA VAL A 157 -4.80 -2.96 -7.29
C VAL A 157 -5.72 -2.03 -8.07
N ASP A 158 -5.43 -1.77 -9.35
CA ASP A 158 -6.27 -0.95 -10.24
C ASP A 158 -7.70 -1.53 -10.32
N ALA A 159 -7.82 -2.84 -10.53
CA ALA A 159 -9.11 -3.52 -10.58
C ALA A 159 -9.88 -3.44 -9.26
N LEU A 160 -9.20 -3.47 -8.11
CA LEU A 160 -9.83 -3.27 -6.81
C LEU A 160 -10.42 -1.86 -6.70
N VAL A 161 -9.64 -0.83 -7.06
CA VAL A 161 -10.08 0.57 -7.04
C VAL A 161 -11.26 0.80 -7.99
N GLU A 162 -11.22 0.24 -9.20
CA GLU A 162 -12.33 0.32 -10.15
C GLU A 162 -13.62 -0.34 -9.64
N ARG A 163 -13.50 -1.49 -8.95
CA ARG A 163 -14.67 -2.13 -8.31
C ARG A 163 -15.25 -1.23 -7.21
N ALA A 164 -14.39 -0.58 -6.43
CA ALA A 164 -14.80 0.34 -5.38
C ALA A 164 -15.56 1.55 -5.95
N HIS A 165 -15.06 2.19 -7.01
CA HIS A 165 -15.74 3.30 -7.68
C HIS A 165 -17.12 2.97 -8.24
N LYS A 166 -17.40 1.69 -8.54
CA LYS A 166 -18.72 1.25 -9.03
C LYS A 166 -19.72 0.99 -7.89
N LYS A 167 -19.23 0.69 -6.69
CA LYS A 167 -20.05 0.29 -5.53
C LYS A 167 -20.25 1.44 -4.53
N LEU A 168 -19.19 2.19 -4.25
CA LEU A 168 -19.14 3.28 -3.28
C LEU A 168 -19.58 4.59 -3.93
#